data_AF-A0AAD4DTC4-F1
#
_entry.id   AF-A0AAD4DTC4-F1
#
_cell.length_a   1.000
_cell.length_b   1.000
_cell.length_c   1.000
_cell.angle_alpha   90.00
_cell.angle_beta   90.00
_cell.angle_gamma   90.00
#
_symmetry.space_group_name_H-M   'P 1'
#
loop_
_entity.id
_entity.type
_entity.pdbx_description
1 polymer ?
#
loop_
_entity_poly.entity_id
_entity_poly.type
_entity_poly.pdbx_seq_one_letter_code
_entity_poly.pdbx_strand_id
1 'polypeptide(L)' 'LARADLPDTYLFQQASQSADNLDESDLAQWDVDPPYHTPRPLDTPAEARWTENLVQVIHGRQFRMEKE' A
#
# COMPACT_ATOMS: atom_id res chain seq x y z
N LEU A 1 -21.41 -19.38 -2.69
CA LEU A 1 -20.26 -19.27 -1.76
C LEU A 1 -19.56 -20.62 -1.72
N ALA A 2 -18.39 -20.72 -2.34
CA ALA A 2 -17.59 -21.95 -2.27
C ALA A 2 -17.08 -22.09 -0.82
N ARG A 3 -17.53 -23.12 -0.12
CA ARG A 3 -16.91 -23.58 1.14
C ARG A 3 -15.68 -24.38 0.75
N ALA A 4 -14.60 -23.70 0.42
CA ALA A 4 -13.29 -24.34 0.43
C ALA A 4 -12.88 -24.46 1.90
N ASP A 5 -12.45 -25.66 2.32
CA ASP A 5 -11.88 -25.84 3.64
C ASP A 5 -10.63 -24.97 3.78
N LEU A 6 -10.50 -24.27 4.91
CA LEU A 6 -9.35 -23.41 5.15
C LEU A 6 -8.08 -24.28 5.26
N PRO A 7 -6.93 -23.80 4.75
CA PRO A 7 -5.68 -24.56 4.83
C PRO A 7 -5.27 -24.84 6.29
N ASP A 8 -5.05 -26.11 6.64
CA ASP A 8 -4.63 -26.49 8.00
C ASP A 8 -3.11 -26.42 8.20
N THR A 9 -2.44 -25.49 7.51
CA THR A 9 -0.98 -25.35 7.61
C THR A 9 -0.60 -24.54 8.85
N TYR A 10 0.56 -24.86 9.44
CA TYR A 10 1.07 -24.16 10.62
C TYR A 10 1.09 -22.63 10.46
N LEU A 11 1.57 -22.14 9.31
CA LEU A 11 1.64 -20.71 9.04
C LEU A 11 0.24 -20.08 8.90
N PHE A 12 -0.72 -20.80 8.31
CA PHE A 12 -2.10 -20.32 8.21
C PHE A 12 -2.74 -20.21 9.60
N GLN A 13 -2.55 -21.20 10.46
CA GLN A 13 -3.04 -21.15 11.84
C GLN A 13 -2.40 -19.99 12.63
N GLN A 14 -1.08 -19.83 12.55
CA GLN A 14 -0.37 -18.71 13.20
C GLN A 14 -0.87 -17.35 12.67
N ALA A 15 -1.03 -17.22 11.35
CA ALA A 15 -1.59 -16.02 10.75
C ALA A 15 -3.00 -15.76 11.27
N SER A 16 -3.90 -16.76 11.29
CA SER A 16 -5.29 -16.62 11.76
C SER A 16 -5.43 -16.20 13.23
N GLN A 17 -4.42 -16.45 14.06
CA GLN A 17 -4.38 -16.08 15.47
C GLN A 17 -3.56 -14.80 15.74
N SER A 18 -3.01 -14.18 14.70
CA SER A 18 -2.19 -12.98 14.84
C SER A 18 -3.03 -11.82 15.36
N ALA A 19 -2.47 -11.07 16.31
CA ALA A 19 -3.04 -9.80 16.76
C ALA A 19 -3.01 -8.71 15.67
N ASP A 20 -2.20 -8.92 14.63
CA ASP A 20 -2.11 -8.03 13.46
C ASP A 20 -3.21 -8.31 12.42
N ASN A 21 -4.08 -9.30 12.65
CA ASN A 21 -5.19 -9.55 11.75
C ASN A 21 -6.15 -8.37 11.75
N LEU A 22 -6.49 -7.92 10.54
CA LEU A 22 -7.45 -6.85 10.36
C LEU A 22 -8.84 -7.34 10.78
N ASP A 23 -9.50 -6.57 11.66
CA ASP A 23 -10.92 -6.79 11.93
C ASP A 23 -11.74 -6.28 10.75
N GLU A 24 -12.29 -7.21 9.96
CA GLU A 24 -13.09 -6.87 8.79
C GLU A 24 -14.44 -6.20 9.14
N SER A 25 -14.91 -6.30 10.38
CA SER A 25 -16.12 -5.59 10.82
C SER A 25 -15.95 -4.06 10.78
N ASP A 26 -14.71 -3.65 10.94
CA ASP A 26 -14.25 -2.27 10.94
C ASP A 26 -13.86 -1.78 9.54
N LEU A 27 -13.90 -2.63 8.51
CA LEU A 27 -13.45 -2.28 7.16
C LEU A 27 -14.29 -1.18 6.51
N ALA A 28 -15.59 -1.14 6.81
CA ALA A 28 -16.51 -0.13 6.28
C ALA A 28 -16.12 1.30 6.68
N GLN A 29 -15.37 1.49 7.76
CA GLN A 29 -14.89 2.83 8.14
C GLN A 29 -13.79 3.36 7.18
N TRP A 30 -13.17 2.48 6.38
CA TRP A 30 -12.14 2.85 5.39
C TRP A 30 -12.76 3.29 4.06
N ASP A 31 -14.03 2.95 3.82
CA ASP A 31 -14.81 3.46 2.67
C ASP A 31 -15.27 4.91 2.89
N VAL A 32 -15.19 5.40 4.13
CA VAL A 32 -15.50 6.80 4.46
C VAL A 32 -14.28 7.65 4.13
N ASP A 33 -14.52 8.82 3.53
CA ASP A 33 -13.46 9.80 3.30
C ASP A 33 -12.71 10.07 4.63
N PRO A 34 -11.37 9.99 4.63
CA PRO A 34 -10.61 10.18 5.85
C PRO A 34 -10.88 11.57 6.41
N PRO A 35 -10.96 11.73 7.75
CA PRO A 35 -11.26 13.02 8.39
C PRO A 35 -10.10 14.02 8.28
N TYR A 36 -9.05 13.68 7.55
CA TYR A 36 -7.89 14.52 7.35
C TYR A 36 -8.16 15.50 6.22
N HIS A 37 -7.87 16.77 6.48
CA HIS A 37 -7.86 17.77 5.42
C HIS A 37 -6.70 17.47 4.48
N THR A 38 -7.01 16.92 3.31
CA THR A 38 -6.02 16.78 2.24
C THR A 38 -5.83 18.16 1.60
N PRO A 39 -4.70 18.85 1.84
CA PRO A 39 -4.45 20.10 1.16
C PRO A 39 -4.42 19.83 -0.34
N ARG A 40 -4.91 20.80 -1.13
CA ARG A 40 -4.76 20.72 -2.59
C ARG A 40 -3.26 20.58 -2.90
N PRO A 41 -2.87 19.62 -3.77
CA PRO A 41 -1.49 19.54 -4.23
C PRO A 41 -1.02 20.89 -4.75
N LEU A 42 0.19 21.30 -4.38
CA LEU A 42 0.78 22.51 -4.91
C LEU A 42 1.27 22.22 -6.33
N ASP A 43 0.59 22.79 -7.33
CA ASP A 43 0.99 22.75 -8.75
C ASP A 43 2.21 23.62 -9.02
N THR A 44 3.28 23.39 -8.27
CA THR A 44 4.56 24.07 -8.47
C THR A 44 5.41 23.27 -9.45
N PRO A 45 6.23 23.94 -10.27
CA PRO A 45 7.19 23.25 -11.14
C PRO A 45 8.15 22.33 -10.37
N ALA A 46 8.45 22.67 -9.11
CA ALA A 46 9.30 21.85 -8.23
C ALA A 46 8.63 20.51 -7.88
N GLU A 47 7.35 20.52 -7.53
CA GLU A 47 6.58 19.32 -7.20
C GLU A 47 6.41 18.39 -8.41
N ALA A 48 6.17 18.97 -9.59
CA ALA A 48 6.09 18.23 -10.85
C ALA A 48 7.40 17.50 -11.15
N ARG A 49 8.54 18.19 -10.99
CA ARG A 49 9.88 17.60 -11.18
C ARG A 49 10.20 16.53 -10.14
N TRP A 50 9.82 16.74 -8.89
CA TRP A 50 9.97 15.75 -7.83
C TRP A 50 9.20 14.47 -8.16
N THR A 51 7.95 14.61 -8.58
CA THR A 51 7.06 13.48 -8.91
C THR A 51 7.61 12.70 -10.10
N GLU A 52 8.08 13.41 -11.13
CA GLU A 52 8.72 12.79 -12.29
C GLU A 52 9.95 11.97 -11.88
N ASN A 53 10.82 12.52 -11.03
CA ASN A 53 11.99 11.78 -10.53
C ASN A 53 11.61 10.52 -9.75
N LEU A 54 10.60 10.61 -8.89
CA LEU A 54 10.10 9.45 -8.13
C LEU A 54 9.61 8.34 -9.07
N VAL A 55 8.84 8.71 -10.09
CA VAL A 55 8.36 7.78 -11.12
C VAL A 55 9.54 7.08 -11.82
N GLN A 56 10.61 7.82 -12.14
CA GLN A 56 11.82 7.22 -12.73
C GLN A 56 12.52 6.21 -11.79
N VAL A 57 12.56 6.50 -10.48
CA VAL A 57 13.14 5.60 -9.46
C VAL A 57 12.29 4.34 -9.29
N ILE A 58 10.97 4.48 -9.15
CA ILE A 58 10.03 3.35 -8.99
C ILE A 58 10.09 2.42 -10.20
N HIS A 59 10.20 2.98 -11.40
CA HIS A 59 10.37 2.19 -12.63
C HIS A 59 11.79 1.69 -12.86
N GLY A 60 12.70 1.89 -11.89
CA GLY A 60 14.08 1.38 -11.93
C GLY A 60 14.94 1.98 -13.05
N ARG A 61 14.51 3.09 -13.67
CA ARG A 61 15.20 3.71 -14.81
C ARG A 61 16.50 4.40 -14.41
N GLN A 62 16.64 4.77 -13.14
CA GLN A 62 17.85 5.39 -12.57
C GLN A 62 18.77 4.38 -11.86
N PHE A 63 18.39 3.10 -11.70
CA PHE A 63 19.16 2.12 -10.92
C PHE A 63 20.32 1.46 -11.72
N ARG A 64 20.61 1.94 -12.94
CA ARG A 64 21.63 1.36 -13.83
C ARG A 64 22.86 2.25 -14.08
N MET A 65 22.98 3.39 -13.42
CA MET A 65 24.15 4.27 -13.62
C MET A 65 25.30 4.05 -12.62
N GLU A 66 25.16 3.17 -11.62
CA GLU A 66 26.22 2.90 -10.61
C GLU A 66 27.01 1.59 -10.85
N LYS A 67 27.00 1.04 -12.06
CA LYS A 67 27.94 -0.03 -12.43
C LYS A 67 28.74 0.34 -13.67
N GLU A 68 29.69 1.24 -13.47
CA GLU A 68 30.94 1.25 -14.24
C GLU A 68 31.93 0.25 -13.60
#